data_AF-A0A2W5TNA6-F1
#
_entry.id   AF-A0A2W5TNA6-F1
#
_cell.length_a   1.000
_cell.length_b   1.000
_cell.length_c   1.000
_cell.angle_alpha   90.00
_cell.angle_beta   90.00
_cell.angle_gamma   90.00
#
_symmetry.space_group_name_H-M   'P 1'
#
loop_
_entity.id
_entity.type
_entity.pdbx_description
1 polymer ?
#
loop_
_entity_poly.entity_id
_entity_poly.type
_entity_poly.pdbx_seq_one_letter_code
_entity_poly.pdbx_strand_id
1 'polypeptide(L)'
;MKATIAFTIWAYEASFVKVLVDGKEVKSVGLPAGGFYDFHGAELQKLAGRTVELKATNKGVAAQVYYDEGFMVPADNGRGSGKRFMTYVGTETTGENDLNVIAQGLDANVKVRNLKTNATLFEGKVKKGGLKTLTLKDVFVEVTSDVPVNAVVAGFEHFKGGYAEVAVARRSQ
;
A
#
# COMPACT_ATOMS: atom_id res chain seq x y z
N MET A 1 12.03 21.10 -0.99
CA MET A 1 11.65 19.92 -1.81
C MET A 1 10.13 19.88 -1.87
N LYS A 2 9.52 19.80 -3.06
CA LYS A 2 8.05 19.65 -3.17
C LYS A 2 7.72 18.21 -2.81
N ALA A 3 6.87 18.00 -1.80
CA ALA A 3 6.25 16.71 -1.53
C ALA A 3 5.56 16.25 -2.82
N THR A 4 5.98 15.10 -3.36
CA THR A 4 5.37 14.55 -4.57
C THR A 4 4.37 13.50 -4.10
N ILE A 5 3.15 13.92 -3.79
CA ILE A 5 2.03 13.05 -3.41
C ILE A 5 1.93 11.87 -4.38
N ALA A 6 2.00 10.62 -3.93
CA ALA A 6 1.83 9.49 -4.85
C ALA A 6 0.33 9.13 -4.98
N PHE A 7 -0.14 8.91 -6.21
CA PHE A 7 -1.43 8.26 -6.46
C PHE A 7 -1.18 7.01 -7.28
N THR A 8 -1.37 5.84 -6.67
CA THR A 8 -1.05 4.55 -7.28
C THR A 8 -2.31 3.70 -7.41
N ILE A 9 -2.49 3.11 -8.59
CA ILE A 9 -3.51 2.11 -8.87
C ILE A 9 -2.83 0.74 -8.86
N TRP A 10 -3.32 -0.16 -8.02
CA TRP A 10 -2.85 -1.53 -7.89
C TRP A 10 -3.84 -2.50 -8.55
N ALA A 11 -3.35 -3.47 -9.31
CA ALA A 11 -4.15 -4.50 -9.94
C ALA A 11 -3.80 -5.87 -9.33
N TYR A 12 -4.64 -6.37 -8.42
CA TYR A 12 -4.50 -7.73 -7.87
C TYR A 12 -4.81 -8.80 -8.91
N GLU A 13 -5.74 -8.48 -9.82
CA GLU A 13 -6.09 -9.24 -11.01
C GLU A 13 -5.86 -8.39 -12.25
N ALA A 14 -5.62 -9.01 -13.41
CA ALA A 14 -5.47 -8.26 -14.65
C ALA A 14 -6.74 -7.46 -14.93
N SER A 15 -6.62 -6.16 -15.22
CA SER A 15 -7.76 -5.29 -15.44
C SER A 15 -7.43 -4.12 -16.35
N PHE A 16 -8.42 -3.65 -17.10
CA PHE A 16 -8.35 -2.36 -17.76
C PHE A 16 -9.00 -1.31 -16.88
N VAL A 17 -8.28 -0.24 -16.58
CA VAL A 17 -8.71 0.82 -15.66
C VAL A 17 -8.80 2.14 -16.39
N LYS A 18 -9.96 2.79 -16.27
CA LYS A 18 -10.19 4.18 -16.66
C LYS A 18 -10.16 5.06 -15.42
N VAL A 19 -9.44 6.17 -15.52
CA VAL A 19 -9.37 7.20 -14.49
C VAL A 19 -10.11 8.42 -14.99
N LEU A 20 -11.16 8.80 -14.26
CA LEU A 20 -11.97 9.96 -14.54
C LEU A 20 -11.70 11.03 -13.48
N VAL A 21 -11.55 12.27 -13.91
CA VAL A 21 -11.47 13.44 -13.03
C VAL A 21 -12.66 14.33 -13.34
N ASP A 22 -13.48 14.58 -12.32
CA ASP A 22 -14.76 15.32 -12.46
C ASP A 22 -15.61 14.79 -13.64
N GLY A 23 -15.69 13.46 -13.75
CA GLY A 23 -16.45 12.75 -14.78
C GLY A 23 -15.81 12.69 -16.17
N LYS A 24 -14.63 13.28 -16.39
CA LYS A 24 -13.91 13.24 -17.67
C LYS A 24 -12.75 12.26 -17.61
N GLU A 25 -12.66 11.36 -18.58
CA GLU A 25 -11.54 10.42 -18.69
C GLU A 25 -10.21 11.17 -18.90
N VAL A 26 -9.24 10.94 -18.02
CA VAL A 26 -7.89 11.52 -18.11
C VAL A 26 -6.81 10.46 -18.37
N LYS A 27 -7.12 9.19 -18.09
CA LYS A 27 -6.22 8.06 -18.31
C LYS A 27 -7.01 6.77 -18.56
N SER A 28 -6.45 5.93 -19.42
CA SER A 28 -6.86 4.55 -19.65
C SER A 28 -5.61 3.69 -19.67
N VAL A 29 -5.59 2.60 -18.89
CA VAL A 29 -4.41 1.73 -18.76
C VAL A 29 -4.83 0.27 -18.58
N GLY A 30 -4.18 -0.63 -19.31
CA GLY A 30 -4.24 -2.07 -19.06
C GLY A 30 -3.18 -2.47 -18.03
N LEU A 31 -3.59 -3.12 -16.95
CA LEU A 31 -2.70 -3.58 -15.89
C LEU A 31 -2.72 -5.11 -15.80
N PRO A 32 -1.55 -5.77 -15.79
CA PRO A 32 -1.48 -7.20 -15.50
C PRO A 32 -1.76 -7.47 -14.02
N ALA A 33 -2.03 -8.72 -13.67
CA ALA A 33 -2.15 -9.14 -12.27
C ALA A 33 -0.81 -8.91 -11.53
N GLY A 34 -0.86 -8.29 -10.36
CA GLY A 34 0.31 -7.79 -9.62
C GLY A 34 0.95 -6.53 -10.20
N GLY A 35 0.37 -5.94 -11.25
CA GLY A 35 0.83 -4.69 -11.84
C GLY A 35 0.29 -3.47 -11.12
N PHE A 36 0.87 -2.31 -11.43
CA PHE A 36 0.41 -1.03 -10.91
C PHE A 36 0.65 0.11 -11.90
N TYR A 37 -0.09 1.21 -11.72
CA TYR A 37 0.16 2.48 -12.40
C TYR A 37 0.34 3.58 -11.35
N ASP A 38 1.44 4.32 -11.43
CA ASP A 38 1.77 5.40 -10.52
C ASP A 38 1.68 6.76 -11.23
N PHE A 39 0.80 7.62 -10.73
CA PHE A 39 0.67 9.00 -11.20
C PHE A 39 1.75 9.86 -10.56
N HIS A 40 2.58 10.47 -11.40
CA HIS A 40 3.68 11.32 -10.98
C HIS A 40 3.74 12.61 -11.81
N GLY A 41 4.48 13.60 -11.29
CA GLY A 41 4.74 14.87 -11.99
C GLY A 41 3.45 15.56 -12.49
N ALA A 42 3.42 15.92 -13.77
CA ALA A 42 2.31 16.64 -14.36
C ALA A 42 1.00 15.83 -14.44
N GLU A 43 1.05 14.49 -14.47
CA GLU A 43 -0.16 13.67 -14.47
C GLU A 43 -0.86 13.70 -13.10
N LEU A 44 -0.08 13.61 -12.02
CA LEU A 44 -0.58 13.74 -10.66
C LEU A 44 -1.24 15.10 -10.42
N GLN A 45 -0.66 16.19 -10.93
CA GLN A 45 -1.22 17.54 -10.79
C GLN A 45 -2.63 17.66 -11.41
N LYS A 46 -2.99 16.79 -12.37
CA LYS A 46 -4.36 16.75 -12.91
C LYS A 46 -5.39 16.20 -11.93
N LEU A 47 -4.94 15.45 -10.92
CA LEU A 47 -5.79 14.80 -9.90
C LEU A 47 -5.93 15.67 -8.63
N ALA A 48 -4.96 16.53 -8.34
CA ALA A 48 -4.86 17.25 -7.08
C ALA A 48 -6.09 18.12 -6.79
N GLY A 49 -6.70 17.92 -5.61
CA GLY A 49 -7.87 18.69 -5.16
C GLY A 49 -9.18 18.40 -5.92
N ARG A 50 -9.26 17.27 -6.64
CA ARG A 50 -10.40 16.93 -7.51
C ARG A 50 -10.98 15.57 -7.19
N THR A 51 -12.21 15.32 -7.64
CA THR A 51 -12.84 14.00 -7.50
C THR A 51 -12.27 13.06 -8.55
N VAL A 52 -11.66 11.96 -8.08
CA VAL A 52 -11.13 10.90 -8.93
C VAL A 52 -12.06 9.68 -8.85
N GLU A 53 -12.54 9.22 -10.00
CA GLU A 53 -13.31 7.98 -10.14
C GLU A 53 -12.49 6.97 -10.93
N LEU A 54 -12.46 5.71 -10.44
CA LEU A 54 -11.86 4.58 -11.15
C LEU A 54 -12.94 3.66 -11.68
N LYS A 55 -12.93 3.42 -12.99
CA LYS A 55 -13.75 2.38 -13.63
C LYS A 55 -12.85 1.27 -14.10
N ALA A 56 -12.92 0.12 -13.44
CA ALA A 56 -12.14 -1.06 -13.77
C ALA A 56 -13.02 -2.17 -14.36
N THR A 57 -12.46 -2.97 -15.28
CA THR A 57 -13.16 -4.16 -15.80
C THR A 57 -13.36 -5.24 -14.75
N ASN A 58 -12.48 -5.29 -13.73
CA ASN A 58 -12.50 -6.28 -12.65
C ASN A 58 -12.46 -5.60 -11.28
N LYS A 59 -12.94 -6.30 -10.25
CA LYS A 59 -13.02 -5.77 -8.87
C LYS A 59 -11.69 -5.83 -8.12
N GLY A 60 -10.70 -6.57 -8.63
CA GLY A 60 -9.36 -6.69 -8.04
C GLY A 60 -8.47 -5.47 -8.28
N VAL A 61 -8.98 -4.26 -8.10
CA VAL A 61 -8.23 -3.01 -8.26
C VAL A 61 -8.37 -2.17 -6.98
N ALA A 62 -7.26 -1.60 -6.53
CA ALA A 62 -7.22 -0.67 -5.41
C ALA A 62 -6.52 0.63 -5.80
N ALA A 63 -6.94 1.73 -5.19
CA ALA A 63 -6.24 3.02 -5.27
C ALA A 63 -5.58 3.31 -3.93
N GLN A 64 -4.34 3.78 -3.98
CA GLN A 64 -3.65 4.33 -2.83
C GLN A 64 -3.32 5.78 -3.12
N VAL A 65 -3.64 6.66 -2.18
CA VAL A 65 -3.15 8.03 -2.19
C VAL A 65 -2.26 8.25 -0.99
N TYR A 66 -1.04 8.70 -1.24
CA TYR A 66 -0.02 8.88 -0.23
C TYR A 66 0.07 10.37 0.13
N TYR A 67 -0.73 10.78 1.12
CA TYR A 67 -0.78 12.16 1.62
C TYR A 67 -0.15 12.32 3.00
N ASP A 68 -0.17 11.27 3.83
CA ASP A 68 0.19 11.32 5.24
C ASP A 68 0.69 9.96 5.76
N GLU A 69 1.27 9.96 6.96
CA GLU A 69 1.73 8.77 7.68
C GLU A 69 0.54 7.97 8.20
N GLY A 70 0.73 6.67 8.37
CA GLY A 70 -0.22 5.87 9.14
C GLY A 70 -1.47 5.46 8.38
N PHE A 71 -1.35 4.48 7.50
CA PHE A 71 -2.53 3.84 6.89
C PHE A 71 -2.44 2.32 6.85
N MET A 72 -3.60 1.68 6.97
CA MET A 72 -3.74 0.25 6.71
C MET A 72 -3.73 -0.01 5.21
N VAL A 73 -2.96 -1.01 4.80
CA VAL A 73 -2.94 -1.47 3.41
C VAL A 73 -4.08 -2.48 3.23
N PRO A 74 -5.04 -2.25 2.32
CA PRO A 74 -6.07 -3.23 2.04
C PRO A 74 -5.45 -4.45 1.37
N ALA A 75 -5.86 -5.64 1.81
CA ALA A 75 -5.53 -6.87 1.11
C ALA A 75 -6.28 -6.98 -0.22
N ASP A 76 -5.89 -7.94 -1.05
CA ASP A 76 -6.54 -8.31 -2.31
C ASP A 76 -8.05 -8.60 -2.19
N ASN A 77 -8.50 -9.01 -1.00
CA ASN A 77 -9.90 -9.24 -0.65
C ASN A 77 -10.65 -7.98 -0.16
N GLY A 78 -10.03 -6.80 -0.19
CA GLY A 78 -10.58 -5.52 0.26
C GLY A 78 -10.67 -5.32 1.77
N ARG A 79 -10.15 -6.26 2.58
CA ARG A 79 -10.15 -6.18 4.05
C ARG A 79 -8.81 -5.67 4.56
N GLY A 80 -8.76 -5.18 5.81
CA GLY A 80 -7.50 -4.83 6.46
C GLY A 80 -6.61 -6.03 6.82
N SER A 81 -7.11 -7.26 6.66
CA SER A 81 -6.37 -8.50 6.88
C SER A 81 -6.52 -9.45 5.70
N GLY A 82 -5.44 -10.11 5.30
CA GLY A 82 -5.40 -11.00 4.16
C GLY A 82 -4.03 -11.60 3.93
N LYS A 83 -3.84 -12.23 2.77
CA LYS A 83 -2.61 -12.97 2.43
C LYS A 83 -1.76 -12.26 1.38
N ARG A 84 -2.27 -11.19 0.78
CA ARG A 84 -1.60 -10.45 -0.28
C ARG A 84 -1.96 -8.97 -0.20
N PHE A 85 -0.94 -8.13 -0.25
CA PHE A 85 -1.04 -6.68 -0.15
C PHE A 85 -0.09 -6.06 -1.16
N MET A 86 -0.49 -4.95 -1.76
CA MET A 86 0.41 -4.11 -2.55
C MET A 86 0.35 -2.68 -2.03
N THR A 87 1.51 -2.06 -1.86
CA THR A 87 1.58 -0.68 -1.37
C THR A 87 2.86 0.02 -1.81
N TYR A 88 2.84 1.35 -1.74
CA TYR A 88 3.99 2.21 -1.82
C TYR A 88 4.39 2.67 -0.42
N VAL A 89 5.68 2.56 -0.11
CA VAL A 89 6.31 3.10 1.10
C VAL A 89 7.21 4.25 0.67
N GLY A 90 6.76 5.47 0.94
CA GLY A 90 7.39 6.69 0.48
C GLY A 90 8.05 7.50 1.60
N THR A 91 8.68 8.60 1.21
CA THR A 91 9.40 9.54 2.08
C THR A 91 8.73 10.91 2.16
N GLU A 92 7.51 11.04 1.65
CA GLU A 92 6.83 12.32 1.42
C GLU A 92 6.37 13.04 2.70
N THR A 93 6.29 12.32 3.81
CA THR A 93 5.73 12.82 5.08
C THR A 93 6.83 13.25 6.04
N THR A 94 6.47 13.81 7.19
CA THR A 94 7.41 14.26 8.23
C THR A 94 8.05 13.09 8.99
N GLY A 95 8.77 12.22 8.29
CA GLY A 95 9.39 11.06 8.91
C GLY A 95 9.83 9.98 7.91
N GLU A 96 10.59 9.00 8.41
CA GLU A 96 10.82 7.76 7.70
C GLU A 96 9.64 6.82 8.00
N ASN A 97 8.93 6.40 6.95
CA ASN A 97 7.84 5.42 7.10
C ASN A 97 8.38 4.00 7.08
N ASP A 98 7.78 3.16 7.91
CA ASP A 98 8.07 1.73 7.93
C ASP A 98 6.92 0.93 7.32
N LEU A 99 7.26 -0.15 6.62
CA LEU A 99 6.31 -1.23 6.35
C LEU A 99 6.26 -2.15 7.57
N ASN A 100 5.09 -2.23 8.18
CA ASN A 100 4.82 -3.10 9.32
C ASN A 100 3.92 -4.25 8.89
N VAL A 101 4.38 -5.49 9.08
CA VAL A 101 3.59 -6.71 8.85
C VAL A 101 3.31 -7.36 10.19
N ILE A 102 2.02 -7.50 10.53
CA ILE A 102 1.57 -7.94 11.85
C ILE A 102 0.88 -9.29 11.73
N ALA A 103 1.40 -10.30 12.44
CA ALA A 103 0.84 -11.64 12.47
C ALA A 103 -0.06 -11.81 13.71
N GLN A 104 -1.32 -11.39 13.64
CA GLN A 104 -2.19 -11.34 14.83
C GLN A 104 -2.61 -12.72 15.35
N GLY A 105 -3.04 -13.62 14.45
CA GLY A 105 -3.71 -14.87 14.84
C GLY A 105 -2.80 -16.10 14.93
N LEU A 106 -1.81 -16.19 14.05
CA LEU A 106 -0.96 -17.37 13.82
C LEU A 106 0.47 -16.94 13.49
N ASP A 107 1.43 -17.85 13.65
CA ASP A 107 2.74 -17.71 13.02
C ASP A 107 2.54 -17.63 11.50
N ALA A 108 3.16 -16.65 10.85
CA ALA A 108 3.04 -16.43 9.41
C ALA A 108 4.41 -16.52 8.73
N ASN A 109 4.49 -17.26 7.63
CA ASN A 109 5.61 -17.16 6.71
C ASN A 109 5.30 -16.02 5.74
N VAL A 110 6.11 -14.97 5.80
CA VAL A 110 5.89 -13.72 5.07
C VAL A 110 7.03 -13.51 4.08
N LYS A 111 6.66 -13.05 2.88
CA LYS A 111 7.60 -12.56 1.88
C LYS A 111 7.23 -11.13 1.50
N VAL A 112 8.23 -10.26 1.43
CA VAL A 112 8.12 -8.89 0.93
C VAL A 112 9.02 -8.75 -0.29
N ARG A 113 8.45 -8.31 -1.41
CA ARG A 113 9.13 -8.16 -2.70
C ARG A 113 9.02 -6.74 -3.20
N ASN A 114 10.11 -6.20 -3.75
CA ASN A 114 10.08 -4.96 -4.54
C ASN A 114 9.44 -5.24 -5.91
N LEU A 115 8.33 -4.57 -6.22
CA LEU A 115 7.56 -4.78 -7.45
C LEU A 115 8.26 -4.25 -8.71
N LYS A 116 9.19 -3.30 -8.58
CA LYS A 116 9.96 -2.76 -9.73
C LYS A 116 11.17 -3.63 -10.06
N THR A 117 11.89 -4.11 -9.06
CA THR A 117 13.15 -4.84 -9.25
C THR A 117 13.02 -6.35 -9.11
N ASN A 118 11.87 -6.84 -8.64
CA ASN A 118 11.63 -8.22 -8.22
C ASN A 118 12.55 -8.73 -7.08
N ALA A 119 13.32 -7.84 -6.43
CA ALA A 119 14.16 -8.23 -5.31
C ALA A 119 13.32 -8.62 -4.09
N THR A 120 13.67 -9.74 -3.44
CA THR A 120 13.15 -10.09 -2.11
C THR A 120 13.75 -9.14 -1.08
N LEU A 121 12.92 -8.35 -0.41
CA LEU A 121 13.32 -7.45 0.67
C LEU A 121 13.30 -8.14 2.04
N PHE A 122 12.41 -9.12 2.20
CA PHE A 122 12.32 -9.97 3.37
C PHE A 122 11.66 -11.30 3.00
N GLU A 123 12.13 -12.37 3.61
CA GLU A 123 11.47 -13.67 3.58
C GLU A 123 11.75 -14.36 4.91
N GLY A 124 10.70 -14.70 5.65
CA GLY A 124 10.88 -15.27 6.98
C GLY A 124 9.58 -15.39 7.78
N LYS A 125 9.72 -15.90 9.01
CA LYS A 125 8.60 -16.14 9.91
C LYS A 125 8.34 -14.94 10.80
N VAL A 126 7.10 -14.45 10.82
CA VAL A 126 6.59 -13.50 11.81
C VAL A 126 5.77 -14.27 12.83
N LYS A 127 6.17 -14.21 14.10
CA LYS A 127 5.51 -14.97 15.17
C LYS A 127 4.12 -14.42 15.48
N LYS A 128 3.21 -15.28 15.92
CA LYS A 128 1.90 -14.87 16.42
C LYS A 128 2.04 -13.76 17.47
N GLY A 129 1.26 -12.69 17.32
CA GLY A 129 1.31 -11.49 18.14
C GLY A 129 2.51 -10.58 17.87
N GLY A 130 3.41 -10.98 16.97
CA GLY A 130 4.60 -10.22 16.59
C GLY A 130 4.37 -9.31 15.39
N LEU A 131 5.32 -8.41 15.19
CA LEU A 131 5.44 -7.62 13.97
C LEU A 131 6.81 -7.80 13.33
N LYS A 132 6.85 -7.66 12.01
CA LYS A 132 8.06 -7.41 11.24
C LYS A 132 8.00 -6.01 10.66
N THR A 133 9.00 -5.21 10.99
CA THR A 133 9.20 -3.87 10.47
C THR A 133 10.31 -3.86 9.43
N LEU A 134 10.09 -3.10 8.35
CA LEU A 134 11.07 -2.78 7.31
C LEU A 134 11.02 -1.28 7.03
N THR A 135 12.10 -0.58 7.32
CA THR A 135 12.29 0.81 6.93
C THR A 135 12.66 0.87 5.46
N LEU A 136 11.76 1.43 4.65
CA LEU A 136 11.88 1.48 3.20
C LEU A 136 11.72 2.94 2.72
N LYS A 137 12.36 3.27 1.60
CA LYS A 137 12.33 4.61 1.01
C LYS A 137 12.02 4.53 -0.47
N ASP A 138 10.88 5.11 -0.83
CA ASP A 138 10.37 5.20 -2.20
C ASP A 138 10.27 3.84 -2.91
N VAL A 139 9.72 2.84 -2.20
CA VAL A 139 9.62 1.46 -2.68
C VAL A 139 8.17 1.02 -2.90
N PHE A 140 7.92 0.41 -4.05
CA PHE A 140 6.68 -0.29 -4.38
C PHE A 140 6.85 -1.75 -3.96
N VAL A 141 6.00 -2.23 -3.05
CA VAL A 141 6.14 -3.55 -2.45
C VAL A 141 4.90 -4.40 -2.59
N GLU A 142 5.11 -5.71 -2.70
CA GLU A 142 4.10 -6.72 -2.47
C GLU A 142 4.46 -7.50 -1.21
N VAL A 143 3.47 -7.68 -0.35
CA VAL A 143 3.55 -8.56 0.82
C VAL A 143 2.68 -9.77 0.55
N THR A 144 3.24 -10.97 0.69
CA THR A 144 2.50 -12.23 0.63
C THR A 144 2.73 -13.06 1.88
N SER A 145 1.72 -13.80 2.32
CA SER A 145 1.81 -14.72 3.44
C SER A 145 0.98 -16.00 3.26
N ASP A 146 1.34 -17.04 3.99
CA ASP A 146 0.62 -18.32 4.01
C ASP A 146 -0.69 -18.27 4.81
N VAL A 147 -0.74 -17.42 5.84
CA VAL A 147 -1.91 -17.14 6.69
C VAL A 147 -2.25 -15.65 6.69
N PRO A 148 -3.49 -15.24 7.03
CA PRO A 148 -3.85 -13.83 7.09
C PRO A 148 -2.99 -13.03 8.08
N VAL A 149 -2.45 -11.90 7.60
CA VAL A 149 -1.72 -10.89 8.38
C VAL A 149 -2.38 -9.52 8.17
N ASN A 150 -1.87 -8.48 8.84
CA ASN A 150 -2.15 -7.09 8.51
C ASN A 150 -0.88 -6.41 7.98
N ALA A 151 -1.04 -5.49 7.04
CA ALA A 151 0.04 -4.62 6.58
C ALA A 151 -0.32 -3.16 6.85
N VAL A 152 0.63 -2.41 7.40
CA VAL A 152 0.48 -0.99 7.77
C VAL A 152 1.71 -0.23 7.31
N VAL A 153 1.52 0.94 6.72
CA VAL A 153 2.60 1.88 6.45
C VAL A 153 2.49 3.00 7.48
N ALA A 154 3.43 3.02 8.42
CA ALA A 154 3.49 3.97 9.53
C ALA A 154 4.89 3.96 10.13
N GLY A 155 5.36 5.09 10.67
CA GLY A 155 6.57 5.09 11.47
C GLY A 155 6.41 4.20 12.71
N PHE A 156 7.36 3.29 12.94
CA PHE A 156 7.39 2.42 14.13
C PHE A 156 8.77 2.39 14.77
N GLU A 157 9.83 2.09 14.00
CA GLU A 157 11.21 2.07 14.52
C GLU A 157 11.85 3.47 14.53
N HIS A 158 11.47 4.32 13.58
CA HIS A 158 12.12 5.63 13.35
C HIS A 158 11.30 6.83 13.85
N PHE A 159 10.15 6.57 14.46
CA PHE A 159 9.30 7.62 15.01
C PHE A 159 9.89 8.18 16.31
N LYS A 160 10.48 9.37 16.25
CA LYS A 160 11.02 10.12 17.42
C LYS A 160 10.12 11.30 17.86
N GLY A 161 8.94 11.47 17.23
CA GLY A 161 7.94 12.50 17.54
C GLY A 161 6.77 11.99 18.39
N GLY A 162 5.89 12.88 18.85
CA GLY A 162 4.86 12.56 19.86
C GLY A 162 3.49 12.10 19.35
N TYR A 163 3.27 11.95 18.04
CA TYR A 163 1.94 11.64 17.50
C TYR A 163 1.94 10.72 16.29
N ALA A 164 1.57 9.45 16.47
CA ALA A 164 1.25 8.53 15.38
C ALA A 164 -0.22 8.09 15.52
N GLU A 165 -1.06 8.39 14.52
CA GLU A 165 -2.40 7.82 14.43
C GLU A 165 -2.30 6.44 13.77
N VAL A 166 -2.39 5.39 14.59
CA VAL A 166 -2.63 4.03 14.08
C VAL A 166 -3.91 3.51 14.71
N ALA A 167 -5.00 3.52 13.94
CA ALA A 167 -6.25 2.91 14.34
C ALA A 167 -6.14 1.38 14.24
N VAL A 168 -5.75 0.71 15.34
CA VAL A 168 -5.84 -0.75 15.46
C VAL A 168 -7.10 -1.09 16.26
N ALA A 169 -8.16 -1.53 15.58
CA ALA A 169 -9.33 -2.06 16.26
C ALA A 169 -9.01 -3.44 16.88
N ARG A 170 -8.95 -3.51 18.21
CA ARG A 170 -8.98 -4.78 18.96
C ARG A 170 -10.43 -5.05 19.37
N ARG A 171 -10.96 -6.25 19.08
CA ARG A 171 -12.11 -6.77 19.83
C ARG A 171 -11.60 -7.32 21.16
N SER A 172 -12.20 -6.88 22.27
CA SER A 172 -12.08 -7.54 23.56
C SER A 172 -12.70 -8.94 23.47
N GLN A 173 -12.14 -9.86 24.27
CA GLN A 173 -12.54 -11.27 24.38
C GLN A 173 -14.03 -11.45 24.63
#